data_AF-A0A7W0TGD2-F1
#
_entry.id   AF-A0A7W0TGD2-F1
#
_cell.length_a   1.000
_cell.length_b   1.000
_cell.length_c   1.000
_cell.angle_alpha   90.00
_cell.angle_beta   90.00
_cell.angle_gamma   90.00
#
_symmetry.space_group_name_H-M   'P 1'
#
loop_
_entity.id
_entity.type
_entity.pdbx_description
1 polymer ?
#
loop_
_entity_poly.entity_id
_entity_poly.type
_entity_poly.pdbx_seq_one_letter_code
_entity_poly.pdbx_strand_id
1 'polypeptide(L)'
;GAGRDGHIHQGHDITAASGTPLVAPVAATVTWVAFQAGGAGRYVVMRGADGRDYVFMHLKRGLGTVAEGAVLAAGEPFAQVGSSGASSGPHLHFEIWPDGWYSSDESHPIDPLAQLRAWAGSR
;
A
#
# COMPACT_ATOMS: atom_id res chain seq x y z
N GLY A 1 2.00 7.26 11.39
CA GLY A 1 0.86 6.49 10.87
C GLY A 1 -0.44 7.09 11.36
N ALA A 2 -1.54 6.36 11.22
CA ALA A 2 -2.84 6.74 11.76
C ALA A 2 -2.90 6.46 13.29
N GLY A 3 -3.15 7.50 14.08
CA GLY A 3 -3.33 7.34 15.53
C GLY A 3 -4.60 6.54 15.85
N ARG A 4 -4.50 5.55 16.72
CA ARG A 4 -5.61 4.80 17.30
C ARG A 4 -5.51 4.82 18.82
N ASP A 5 -6.60 4.52 19.53
CA ASP A 5 -6.57 4.42 20.98
C ASP A 5 -5.52 3.40 21.43
N GLY A 6 -4.50 3.87 22.15
CA GLY A 6 -3.43 3.06 22.73
C GLY A 6 -2.32 2.59 21.78
N HIS A 7 -2.36 2.88 20.47
CA HIS A 7 -1.28 2.52 19.53
C HIS A 7 -1.29 3.36 18.24
N ILE A 8 -0.15 3.44 17.55
CA ILE A 8 -0.07 4.00 16.19
C ILE A 8 -0.18 2.86 15.20
N HIS A 9 -1.23 2.88 14.37
CA HIS A 9 -1.34 2.02 13.22
C HIS A 9 -0.54 2.64 12.07
N GLN A 10 0.34 1.87 11.42
CA GLN A 10 1.28 2.44 10.45
C GLN A 10 0.57 2.98 9.21
N GLY A 11 -0.61 2.46 8.88
CA GLY A 11 -1.42 2.88 7.75
C GLY A 11 -2.91 3.00 8.04
N HIS A 12 -3.71 2.82 7.00
CA HIS A 12 -5.17 2.78 7.07
C HIS A 12 -5.70 1.53 6.37
N ASP A 13 -6.71 0.91 6.98
CA ASP A 13 -7.38 -0.27 6.41
C ASP A 13 -8.61 0.18 5.63
N ILE A 14 -8.65 -0.16 4.34
CA ILE A 14 -9.71 0.22 3.41
C ILE A 14 -10.44 -1.05 3.00
N THR A 15 -11.65 -1.24 3.52
CA THR A 15 -12.48 -2.41 3.18
C THR A 15 -12.87 -2.39 1.71
N ALA A 16 -12.64 -3.50 1.01
CA ALA A 16 -13.02 -3.67 -0.38
C ALA A 16 -13.16 -5.16 -0.71
N ALA A 17 -13.96 -5.51 -1.72
CA ALA A 17 -14.13 -6.89 -2.12
C ALA A 17 -12.80 -7.49 -2.63
N SER A 18 -12.56 -8.77 -2.33
CA SER A 18 -11.41 -9.51 -2.89
C SER A 18 -11.45 -9.47 -4.41
N GLY A 19 -10.31 -9.15 -5.05
CA GLY A 19 -10.20 -8.96 -6.48
C GLY A 19 -10.40 -7.52 -6.95
N THR A 20 -10.77 -6.57 -6.07
CA THR A 20 -10.84 -5.14 -6.42
C THR A 20 -9.48 -4.68 -6.96
N PRO A 21 -9.40 -4.12 -8.18
CA PRO A 21 -8.14 -3.65 -8.74
C PRO A 21 -7.55 -2.51 -7.90
N LEU A 22 -6.23 -2.57 -7.69
CA LEU A 22 -5.45 -1.50 -7.09
C LEU A 22 -4.62 -0.83 -8.18
N VAL A 23 -4.52 0.49 -8.08
CA VAL A 23 -3.81 1.35 -9.05
C VAL A 23 -2.70 2.13 -8.37
N ALA A 24 -1.64 2.45 -9.12
CA ALA A 24 -0.58 3.30 -8.61
C ALA A 24 -1.12 4.72 -8.32
N PRO A 25 -0.95 5.26 -7.10
CA PRO A 25 -1.52 6.56 -6.72
C PRO A 25 -0.87 7.73 -7.48
N VAL A 26 0.40 7.56 -7.84
CA VAL A 26 1.22 8.46 -8.64
C VAL A 26 2.08 7.62 -9.59
N ALA A 27 2.77 8.26 -10.54
CA ALA A 27 3.79 7.56 -11.31
C ALA A 27 4.87 7.04 -10.35
N ALA A 28 5.26 5.77 -10.47
CA ALA A 28 6.07 5.11 -9.45
C ALA A 28 6.91 3.96 -10.00
N THR A 29 7.95 3.60 -9.27
CA THR A 29 8.74 2.38 -9.51
C THR A 29 8.53 1.41 -8.36
N VAL A 30 8.21 0.16 -8.67
CA VAL A 30 8.08 -0.91 -7.67
C VAL A 30 9.44 -1.24 -7.08
N THR A 31 9.58 -1.10 -5.76
CA THR A 31 10.83 -1.31 -5.03
C THR A 31 10.86 -2.63 -4.28
N TRP A 32 9.70 -3.15 -3.86
CA TRP A 32 9.61 -4.44 -3.16
C TRP A 32 8.36 -5.23 -3.56
N VAL A 33 8.53 -6.55 -3.71
CA VAL A 33 7.42 -7.50 -3.85
C VAL A 33 7.71 -8.75 -3.02
N ALA A 34 7.00 -8.92 -1.91
CA ALA A 34 7.30 -10.01 -0.98
C ALA A 34 6.05 -10.57 -0.29
N PHE A 35 6.27 -11.58 0.56
CA PHE A 35 5.22 -12.28 1.29
C PHE A 35 5.62 -12.53 2.75
N GLN A 36 4.73 -12.16 3.68
CA GLN A 36 4.88 -12.39 5.12
C GLN A 36 3.63 -13.06 5.69
N ALA A 37 3.70 -14.37 5.96
CA ALA A 37 2.54 -15.17 6.35
C ALA A 37 1.82 -14.70 7.64
N GLY A 38 2.59 -14.27 8.65
CA GLY A 38 2.05 -13.85 9.95
C GLY A 38 1.78 -12.34 10.07
N GLY A 39 1.86 -11.58 8.98
CA GLY A 39 1.76 -10.11 9.01
C GLY A 39 1.18 -9.58 7.71
N ALA A 40 1.97 -8.83 6.95
CA ALA A 40 1.56 -8.12 5.74
C ALA A 40 0.92 -8.99 4.64
N GLY A 41 1.05 -10.32 4.72
CA GLY A 41 0.64 -11.20 3.62
C GLY A 41 1.49 -10.90 2.40
N ARG A 42 0.88 -10.93 1.20
CA ARG A 42 1.53 -10.43 0.00
C ARG A 42 1.48 -8.91 0.03
N TYR A 43 2.62 -8.27 -0.19
CA TYR A 43 2.70 -6.81 -0.20
C TYR A 43 3.59 -6.31 -1.34
N VAL A 44 3.34 -5.05 -1.70
CA VAL A 44 4.10 -4.28 -2.69
C VAL A 44 4.48 -2.94 -2.07
N VAL A 45 5.71 -2.52 -2.31
CA VAL A 45 6.18 -1.16 -2.02
C VAL A 45 6.60 -0.52 -3.33
N MET A 46 6.24 0.74 -3.53
CA MET A 46 6.67 1.51 -4.68
C MET A 46 7.12 2.92 -4.28
N ARG A 47 8.21 3.37 -4.90
CA ARG A 47 8.69 4.75 -4.80
C ARG A 47 7.95 5.60 -5.82
N GLY A 48 7.15 6.54 -5.33
CA GLY A 48 6.49 7.55 -6.16
C GLY A 48 7.46 8.59 -6.68
N ALA A 49 7.13 9.17 -7.84
CA ALA A 49 7.85 10.29 -8.43
C ALA A 49 7.79 11.57 -7.56
N ASP A 50 6.88 11.60 -6.58
CA ASP A 50 6.79 12.63 -5.54
C ASP A 50 7.75 12.41 -4.36
N GLY A 51 8.60 11.38 -4.44
CA GLY A 51 9.62 11.05 -3.46
C GLY A 51 9.14 10.15 -2.32
N ARG A 52 7.83 9.85 -2.22
CA ARG A 52 7.25 9.05 -1.13
C ARG A 52 7.23 7.57 -1.47
N ASP A 53 7.31 6.72 -0.45
CA ASP A 53 7.05 5.29 -0.60
C ASP A 53 5.59 4.97 -0.23
N TYR A 54 4.98 4.13 -1.05
CA TYR A 54 3.60 3.68 -0.92
C TYR A 54 3.57 2.17 -0.70
N VAL A 55 2.91 1.73 0.38
CA VAL A 55 2.89 0.33 0.80
C VAL A 55 1.48 -0.22 0.69
N PHE A 56 1.36 -1.40 0.11
CA PHE A 56 0.08 -2.09 -0.11
C PHE A 56 0.19 -3.51 0.41
N MET A 57 -0.65 -3.88 1.38
CA MET A 57 -0.59 -5.21 2.01
C MET A 57 -1.89 -6.01 1.83
N HIS A 58 -1.87 -7.25 2.30
CA HIS A 58 -2.95 -8.24 2.23
C HIS A 58 -3.39 -8.59 0.81
N LEU A 59 -2.51 -8.38 -0.18
CA LEU A 59 -2.81 -8.50 -1.59
C LEU A 59 -3.21 -9.93 -1.98
N LYS A 60 -4.03 -10.04 -3.03
CA LYS A 60 -4.42 -11.32 -3.61
C LYS A 60 -3.25 -11.93 -4.40
N ARG A 61 -3.17 -13.26 -4.41
CA ARG A 61 -2.24 -13.99 -5.29
C ARG A 61 -2.85 -14.11 -6.70
N GLY A 62 -2.08 -13.84 -7.74
CA GLY A 62 -2.46 -14.16 -9.12
C GLY A 62 -2.17 -13.06 -10.14
N LEU A 63 -2.98 -13.03 -11.21
CA LEU A 63 -2.90 -12.07 -12.33
C LEU A 63 -2.87 -10.63 -11.84
N GLY A 64 -2.01 -9.82 -12.46
CA GLY A 64 -1.79 -8.44 -12.07
C GLY A 64 -0.94 -8.27 -10.83
N THR A 65 -0.02 -9.20 -10.50
CA THR A 65 1.05 -8.94 -9.53
C THR A 65 2.26 -8.42 -10.29
N VAL A 66 2.69 -7.20 -9.98
CA VAL A 66 3.93 -6.61 -10.52
C VAL A 66 5.19 -7.26 -9.96
N ALA A 67 6.32 -7.00 -10.61
CA ALA A 67 7.65 -7.38 -10.17
C ALA A 67 8.45 -6.14 -9.71
N GLU A 68 9.48 -6.36 -8.91
CA GLU A 68 10.44 -5.32 -8.54
C GLU A 68 11.10 -4.73 -9.79
N GLY A 69 11.28 -3.41 -9.79
CA GLY A 69 11.79 -2.64 -10.93
C GLY A 69 10.75 -2.25 -11.98
N ALA A 70 9.50 -2.71 -11.86
CA ALA A 70 8.43 -2.27 -12.76
C ALA A 70 8.15 -0.76 -12.58
N VAL A 71 8.01 -0.04 -13.68
CA VAL A 71 7.62 1.37 -13.71
C VAL A 71 6.14 1.46 -14.08
N LEU A 72 5.37 2.20 -13.30
CA LEU A 72 3.92 2.33 -13.42
C LEU A 72 3.53 3.79 -13.61
N ALA A 73 2.57 4.05 -14.49
CA ALA A 73 1.93 5.35 -14.60
C ALA A 73 0.93 5.57 -13.43
N ALA A 74 0.63 6.83 -13.12
CA ALA A 74 -0.46 7.14 -12.19
C ALA A 74 -1.78 6.57 -12.70
N GLY A 75 -2.51 5.86 -11.85
CA GLY A 75 -3.75 5.16 -12.20
C GLY A 75 -3.54 3.79 -12.88
N GLU A 76 -2.30 3.35 -13.11
CA GLU A 76 -2.03 2.04 -13.72
C GLU A 76 -2.34 0.89 -12.74
N PRO A 77 -3.17 -0.10 -13.13
CA PRO A 77 -3.45 -1.26 -12.29
C PRO A 77 -2.22 -2.16 -12.09
N PHE A 78 -1.94 -2.55 -10.85
CA PHE A 78 -0.71 -3.29 -10.50
C PHE A 78 -0.88 -4.43 -9.50
N ALA A 79 -2.06 -4.53 -8.86
CA ALA A 79 -2.39 -5.52 -7.86
C ALA A 79 -3.92 -5.63 -7.68
N GLN A 80 -4.34 -6.56 -6.83
CA GLN A 80 -5.73 -6.71 -6.42
C GLN A 80 -5.83 -6.87 -4.90
N VAL A 81 -6.90 -6.31 -4.33
CA VAL A 81 -7.28 -6.53 -2.92
C VAL A 81 -7.43 -8.02 -2.67
N GLY A 82 -6.85 -8.50 -1.56
CA GLY A 82 -6.96 -9.87 -1.10
C GLY A 82 -7.31 -9.93 0.37
N SER A 83 -6.92 -11.03 1.02
CA SER A 83 -6.99 -11.22 2.47
C SER A 83 -5.85 -12.13 2.92
N SER A 84 -4.65 -11.94 2.36
CA SER A 84 -3.48 -12.76 2.68
C SER A 84 -2.77 -12.26 3.94
N GLY A 85 -2.02 -13.14 4.61
CA GLY A 85 -1.32 -12.79 5.85
C GLY A 85 -2.25 -12.75 7.06
N ALA A 86 -1.92 -11.89 8.02
CA ALA A 86 -2.73 -11.61 9.19
C ALA A 86 -3.89 -10.67 8.83
N SER A 87 -4.94 -11.21 8.20
CA SER A 87 -6.14 -10.49 7.80
C SER A 87 -7.40 -11.26 8.18
N SER A 88 -8.38 -10.58 8.78
CA SER A 88 -9.67 -11.18 9.17
C SER A 88 -10.71 -11.18 8.03
N GLY A 89 -10.45 -10.46 6.94
CA GLY A 89 -11.32 -10.40 5.77
C GLY A 89 -10.77 -9.46 4.69
N PRO A 90 -11.38 -9.43 3.49
CA PRO A 90 -10.84 -8.65 2.38
C PRO A 90 -10.75 -7.14 2.64
N HIS A 91 -9.53 -6.60 2.56
CA HIS A 91 -9.25 -5.17 2.67
C HIS A 91 -7.86 -4.85 2.11
N LEU A 92 -7.60 -3.57 1.86
CA LEU A 92 -6.27 -3.04 1.61
C LEU A 92 -5.76 -2.38 2.91
N HIS A 93 -4.60 -2.80 3.39
CA HIS A 93 -3.83 -1.98 4.32
C HIS A 93 -2.86 -1.11 3.51
N PHE A 94 -2.96 0.21 3.68
CA PHE A 94 -2.22 1.19 2.90
C PHE A 94 -1.43 2.15 3.78
N GLU A 95 -0.16 2.35 3.45
CA GLU A 95 0.74 3.26 4.16
C GLU A 95 1.38 4.27 3.20
N ILE A 96 1.75 5.44 3.73
CA ILE A 96 2.55 6.46 3.03
C ILE A 96 3.75 6.80 3.89
N TRP A 97 4.95 6.67 3.32
CA TRP A 97 6.24 6.92 3.97
C TRP A 97 6.96 8.07 3.26
N PRO A 98 7.05 9.27 3.87
CA PRO A 98 7.67 10.44 3.23
C PRO A 98 9.15 10.25 2.91
N ASP A 99 9.89 9.62 3.82
CA ASP A 99 11.36 9.54 3.79
C ASP A 99 11.87 8.14 3.38
N GLY A 100 10.97 7.30 2.88
CA GLY A 100 11.24 5.96 2.36
C GLY A 100 10.93 4.84 3.36
N TRP A 101 10.45 3.71 2.86
CA TRP A 101 9.97 2.60 3.68
C TRP A 101 11.11 1.95 4.48
N TYR A 102 11.10 2.12 5.80
CA TYR A 102 12.15 1.66 6.72
C TYR A 102 13.60 2.00 6.27
N SER A 103 13.78 3.14 5.60
CA SER A 103 15.08 3.57 5.08
C SER A 103 16.07 4.01 6.16
N SER A 104 15.56 4.40 7.33
CA SER A 104 16.32 4.84 8.51
C SER A 104 15.45 4.75 9.77
N ASP A 105 16.06 4.92 10.94
CA ASP A 105 15.34 4.91 12.24
C ASP A 105 14.36 6.09 12.38
N GLU A 106 14.62 7.20 11.70
CA GLU A 106 13.75 8.40 11.67
C GLU A 106 12.60 8.26 10.66
N SER A 107 12.65 7.24 9.80
CA SER A 107 11.62 7.05 8.80
C SER A 107 10.36 6.52 9.44
N HIS A 108 9.26 7.26 9.29
CA HIS A 108 7.97 6.91 9.85
C HIS A 108 6.86 7.21 8.84
N PRO A 109 5.79 6.38 8.80
CA PRO A 109 4.67 6.67 7.93
C PRO A 109 3.86 7.84 8.49
N ILE A 110 3.09 8.48 7.62
CA ILE A 110 2.09 9.48 8.00
C ILE A 110 0.68 8.87 7.99
N ASP A 111 -0.29 9.57 8.59
CA ASP A 111 -1.70 9.19 8.42
C ASP A 111 -2.13 9.46 6.96
N PRO A 112 -2.51 8.43 6.18
CA PRO A 112 -2.84 8.62 4.78
C PRO A 112 -4.27 9.16 4.57
N LEU A 113 -5.09 9.32 5.61
CA LEU A 113 -6.52 9.62 5.48
C LEU A 113 -6.80 10.91 4.68
N ALA A 114 -6.02 11.97 4.91
CA ALA A 114 -6.18 13.22 4.16
C ALA A 114 -5.93 13.01 2.65
N GLN A 115 -4.88 12.26 2.31
CA GLN A 115 -4.53 11.95 0.93
C GLN A 115 -5.58 11.05 0.25
N LEU A 116 -6.04 10.02 0.96
CA LEU A 116 -7.09 9.11 0.49
C LEU A 116 -8.39 9.87 0.19
N ARG A 117 -8.78 10.82 1.06
CA ARG A 117 -9.96 11.66 0.82
C ARG A 117 -9.79 12.58 -0.38
N ALA A 118 -8.61 13.15 -0.58
CA ALA A 118 -8.33 13.98 -1.74
C ALA A 118 -8.47 13.19 -3.06
N TRP A 119 -7.92 11.98 -3.13
CA TRP A 119 -8.07 11.11 -4.31
C TRP A 119 -9.48 10.59 -4.54
N ALA A 120 -10.25 10.37 -3.48
CA ALA A 120 -11.65 9.96 -3.60
C ALA A 120 -12.53 11.08 -4.18
N GLY A 121 -12.23 12.35 -3.84
CA GLY A 121 -12.98 13.53 -4.31
C GLY A 121 -12.56 14.06 -5.68
N SER A 122 -11.46 13.60 -6.25
CA SER A 122 -10.96 14.04 -7.57
C SER A 122 -11.52 13.24 -8.75
N ARG A 123 -12.64 12.55 -8.57
CA ARG A 123 -13.33 11.77 -9.61
C ARG A 123 -14.40 12.58 -10.32
#